data_AF-A0A6V8QXK8-F1
#
_entry.id   AF-A0A6V8QXK8-F1
#
_cell.length_a   1.000
_cell.length_b   1.000
_cell.length_c   1.000
_cell.angle_alpha   90.00
_cell.angle_beta   90.00
_cell.angle_gamma   90.00
#
_symmetry.space_group_name_H-M   'P 1'
#
loop_
_entity.id
_entity.type
_entity.pdbx_description
1 polymer ?
#
loop_
_entity_poly.entity_id
_entity_poly.type
_entity_poly.pdbx_seq_one_letter_code
_entity_poly.pdbx_strand_id
1 'polypeptide(L)'
;MLPKEVEGQIGALGIASGFRNLAGLVMDLGGGSTQITWMVSQGGHIRISPMGSFSFPYGAAALSRQLSDLKKGKKKQDGEAAVARFRQEMVENFRDAYNHLQIPDSLIDKAKREGGFRIYLSGGGFRGWGYLLLYLNQSQGKHYPISIINGYTVGREQFEDTDTVKAIAKAAKDVFRVSDRRRSQVPAVAFLVNVLAEAIPHGIREAHFCQGGVREGYLFRTLPPDIREQSPLQVATMNFAPPSFLSIQELIKRAIPKPSKNLTRRFPEEFGEHVIDSFANVIFVHMFMSKETASTTALYSTSVGIMSSTHGVSHQDRARLALMLESRYRGELPPREMEFREALRSLITPEEVWWTTYLGRVGYLITRLYPSGEIDPVKPRVVFSSEWAWNLGKKKKKEGLVLTISIQKKKDDPAELKHALEENVNVIQRVGKKKHWIGKDDPWGMKVKVEVVEEGILEATE
;
A
#
# COMPACT_ATOMS: atom_id res chain seq x y z
N MET A 1 30.09 -12.28 14.67
CA MET A 1 28.81 -11.82 15.25
C MET A 1 28.74 -10.31 15.11
N LEU A 2 27.60 -9.73 14.74
CA LEU A 2 27.40 -8.28 14.73
C LEU A 2 27.17 -7.78 16.17
N PRO A 3 27.70 -6.62 16.57
CA PRO A 3 27.26 -5.95 17.79
C PRO A 3 25.75 -5.69 17.75
N LYS A 4 25.06 -5.76 18.90
CA LYS A 4 23.59 -5.64 18.97
C LYS A 4 23.07 -4.32 18.40
N GLU A 5 23.82 -3.23 18.57
CA GLU A 5 23.48 -1.91 18.01
C GLU A 5 23.53 -1.92 16.48
N VAL A 6 24.57 -2.54 15.90
CA VAL A 6 24.73 -2.72 14.45
C VAL A 6 23.65 -3.65 13.90
N GLU A 7 23.30 -4.70 14.63
CA GLU A 7 22.19 -5.59 14.28
C GLU A 7 20.85 -4.84 14.24
N GLY A 8 20.59 -3.99 15.24
CA GLY A 8 19.39 -3.14 15.29
C GLY A 8 19.32 -2.13 14.15
N GLN A 9 20.45 -1.49 13.82
CA GLN A 9 20.54 -0.57 12.69
C GLN A 9 20.29 -1.30 11.36
N ILE A 10 20.95 -2.44 11.12
CA ILE A 10 20.79 -3.22 9.90
C ILE A 10 19.37 -3.80 9.82
N GLY A 11 18.79 -4.28 10.92
CA GLY A 11 17.41 -4.74 10.97
C GLY A 11 16.42 -3.65 10.57
N ALA A 12 16.63 -2.42 11.04
CA ALA A 12 15.83 -1.26 10.64
C ALA A 12 15.97 -0.96 9.13
N LEU A 13 17.16 -1.11 8.55
CA LEU A 13 17.36 -0.99 7.10
C LEU A 13 16.58 -2.06 6.31
N GLY A 14 16.38 -3.24 6.88
CA GLY A 14 15.54 -4.28 6.25
C GLY A 14 14.07 -3.88 6.21
N ILE A 15 13.60 -3.12 7.19
CA ILE A 15 12.28 -2.49 7.12
C ILE A 15 12.30 -1.42 6.01
N ALA A 16 13.30 -0.54 5.99
CA ALA A 16 13.45 0.53 5.01
C ALA A 16 13.44 0.03 3.56
N SER A 17 14.06 -1.13 3.28
CA SER A 17 14.10 -1.72 1.94
C SER A 17 12.72 -2.09 1.39
N GLY A 18 11.71 -2.14 2.28
CA GLY A 18 10.33 -2.34 1.93
C GLY A 18 9.56 -1.05 1.63
N PHE A 19 10.19 0.12 1.53
CA PHE A 19 9.43 1.36 1.32
C PHE A 19 10.20 2.33 0.44
N ARG A 20 9.47 2.98 -0.47
CA ARG A 20 9.97 4.16 -1.17
C ARG A 20 10.22 5.30 -0.18
N ASN A 21 9.21 5.58 0.65
CA ASN A 21 9.26 6.58 1.72
C ASN A 21 8.77 5.97 3.03
N LEU A 22 9.47 6.27 4.12
CA LEU A 22 9.15 5.81 5.46
C LEU A 22 9.38 6.94 6.45
N ALA A 23 8.49 7.13 7.42
CA ALA A 23 8.67 8.11 8.48
C ALA A 23 7.90 7.66 9.74
N GLY A 24 8.63 7.30 10.80
CA GLY A 24 8.02 6.86 12.05
C GLY A 24 8.99 6.14 12.98
N LEU A 25 8.44 5.47 13.99
CA LEU A 25 9.22 4.62 14.88
C LEU A 25 9.37 3.24 14.26
N VAL A 26 10.53 2.62 14.44
CA VAL A 26 10.87 1.31 13.90
C VAL A 26 11.21 0.40 15.06
N MET A 27 10.59 -0.79 15.08
CA MET A 27 10.80 -1.78 16.12
C MET A 27 10.99 -3.18 15.57
N ASP A 28 11.94 -3.91 16.16
CA ASP A 28 12.17 -5.32 15.88
C ASP A 28 11.95 -6.14 17.16
N LEU A 29 11.14 -7.20 17.06
CA LEU A 29 10.88 -8.14 18.17
C LEU A 29 11.45 -9.52 17.85
N GLY A 30 12.68 -9.72 18.33
CA GLY A 30 13.40 -10.99 18.30
C GLY A 30 12.94 -11.97 19.40
N GLY A 31 13.69 -13.06 19.52
CA GLY A 31 13.48 -14.04 20.61
C GLY A 31 14.06 -13.57 21.94
N GLY A 32 15.24 -12.95 21.91
CA GLY A 32 15.98 -12.53 23.11
C GLY A 32 15.91 -11.05 23.43
N SER A 33 15.68 -10.19 22.42
CA SER A 33 15.63 -8.74 22.58
C SER A 33 14.54 -8.08 21.76
N THR A 34 14.28 -6.83 22.10
CA THR A 34 13.43 -5.89 21.36
C THR A 34 14.22 -4.61 21.13
N GLN A 35 14.18 -4.08 19.92
CA GLN A 35 14.87 -2.85 19.55
C GLN A 35 13.86 -1.76 19.16
N ILE A 36 14.22 -0.50 19.43
CA ILE A 36 13.47 0.68 19.01
C ILE A 36 14.40 1.77 18.47
N THR A 37 14.00 2.39 17.36
CA THR A 37 14.60 3.62 16.82
C THR A 37 13.57 4.44 16.07
N TRP A 38 13.94 5.61 15.56
CA TRP A 38 13.17 6.32 14.54
C TRP A 38 13.87 6.19 13.20
N MET A 39 13.10 6.27 12.12
CA MET A 39 13.64 6.29 10.77
C MET A 39 12.86 7.22 9.86
N VAL A 40 13.59 7.92 9.00
CA VAL A 40 13.06 8.63 7.85
C VAL A 40 13.81 8.17 6.60
N SER A 41 13.11 7.53 5.67
CA SER A 41 13.60 7.22 4.32
C SER A 41 12.94 8.18 3.34
N GLN A 42 13.73 8.96 2.61
CA GLN A 42 13.27 9.92 1.62
C GLN A 42 14.34 10.10 0.54
N GLY A 43 13.96 9.96 -0.73
CA GLY A 43 14.88 10.15 -1.87
C GLY A 43 16.10 9.22 -1.82
N GLY A 44 15.90 7.97 -1.39
CA GLY A 44 17.00 6.99 -1.22
C GLY A 44 17.93 7.25 -0.03
N HIS A 45 17.78 8.39 0.66
CA HIS A 45 18.52 8.74 1.86
C HIS A 45 17.78 8.26 3.11
N ILE A 46 18.52 7.62 4.01
CA ILE A 46 17.99 7.06 5.25
C ILE A 46 18.60 7.82 6.42
N ARG A 47 17.73 8.38 7.24
CA ARG A 47 18.07 9.00 8.51
C ARG A 47 17.51 8.14 9.63
N ILE A 48 18.32 7.94 10.65
CA ILE A 48 17.97 7.23 11.88
C ILE A 48 18.52 8.01 13.07
N SER A 49 18.15 7.61 14.29
CA SER A 49 18.73 8.21 15.48
C SER A 49 20.27 8.15 15.46
N PRO A 50 20.98 9.25 15.79
CA PRO A 50 22.44 9.22 15.94
C PRO A 50 22.89 8.31 17.09
N MET A 51 21.99 8.00 18.02
CA MET A 51 22.20 7.01 19.09
C MET A 51 21.98 5.56 18.61
N GLY A 52 21.68 5.35 17.33
CA GLY A 52 21.41 4.04 16.75
C GLY A 52 20.05 3.48 17.19
N SER A 53 20.04 2.25 17.69
CA SER A 53 18.83 1.57 18.18
C SER A 53 19.01 1.20 19.64
N PHE A 54 18.05 1.56 20.49
CA PHE A 54 18.02 1.08 21.87
C PHE A 54 17.56 -0.38 21.89
N SER A 55 18.30 -1.23 22.59
CA SER A 55 18.04 -2.68 22.64
C SER A 55 17.76 -3.12 24.07
N PHE A 56 16.61 -3.74 24.29
CA PHE A 56 16.19 -4.26 25.58
C PHE A 56 16.15 -5.79 25.59
N PRO A 57 16.34 -6.45 26.75
CA PRO A 57 16.22 -7.90 26.89
C PRO A 57 14.75 -8.39 26.89
N TYR A 58 13.85 -7.71 26.17
CA TYR A 58 12.40 -7.94 26.16
C TYR A 58 11.91 -8.74 24.95
N GLY A 59 12.78 -9.58 24.37
CA GLY A 59 12.39 -10.43 23.26
C GLY A 59 11.30 -11.41 23.63
N ALA A 60 10.51 -11.88 22.65
CA ALA A 60 9.30 -12.66 22.93
C ALA A 60 9.55 -13.90 23.81
N ALA A 61 10.65 -14.62 23.61
CA ALA A 61 11.00 -15.79 24.43
C ALA A 61 11.65 -15.42 25.77
N ALA A 62 12.44 -14.34 25.81
CA ALA A 62 13.01 -13.82 27.06
C ALA A 62 11.91 -13.33 28.00
N LEU A 63 10.98 -12.54 27.46
CA LEU A 63 9.85 -11.98 28.20
C LEU A 63 8.87 -13.08 28.67
N SER A 64 8.59 -14.09 27.84
CA SER A 64 7.80 -15.26 28.28
C SER A 64 8.42 -15.97 29.50
N ARG A 65 9.75 -16.17 29.50
CA ARG A 65 10.46 -16.78 30.63
C ARG A 65 10.43 -15.89 31.85
N GLN A 66 10.78 -14.62 31.70
CA GLN A 66 10.80 -13.65 32.80
C GLN A 66 9.43 -13.51 33.47
N LEU A 67 8.34 -13.43 32.70
CA LEU A 67 6.98 -13.39 33.24
C LEU A 67 6.59 -14.69 33.98
N SER A 68 7.11 -15.83 33.55
CA SER A 68 6.91 -17.11 34.25
C SER A 68 7.69 -17.15 35.57
N ASP A 69 8.97 -16.76 35.54
CA ASP A 69 9.85 -16.75 36.71
C ASP A 69 9.37 -15.77 37.79
N LEU A 70 8.82 -14.61 37.40
CA LEU A 70 8.26 -13.64 38.33
C LEU A 70 7.08 -14.20 39.13
N LYS A 71 6.35 -15.19 38.59
CA LYS A 71 5.20 -15.84 39.23
C LYS A 71 5.56 -17.16 39.92
N LYS A 72 6.65 -17.80 39.49
CA LYS A 72 7.06 -19.13 39.97
C LYS A 72 7.31 -19.12 41.47
N GLY A 73 6.68 -20.06 42.19
CA GLY A 73 6.86 -20.23 43.63
C GLY A 73 6.29 -19.12 44.52
N LYS A 74 5.54 -18.16 43.96
CA LYS A 74 4.94 -17.05 44.72
C LYS A 74 3.43 -17.22 44.85
N LYS A 75 2.86 -16.62 45.90
CA LYS A 75 1.39 -16.45 46.01
C LYS A 75 0.91 -15.59 44.84
N LYS A 76 -0.35 -15.80 44.42
CA LYS A 76 -0.95 -15.10 43.27
C LYS A 76 -0.78 -13.58 43.36
N GLN A 77 -1.10 -12.98 44.51
CA GLN A 77 -0.97 -11.53 44.74
C GLN A 77 0.48 -11.05 44.63
N ASP A 78 1.45 -11.77 45.24
CA ASP A 78 2.86 -11.40 45.19
C ASP A 78 3.44 -11.51 43.76
N GLY A 79 3.01 -12.52 43.02
CA GLY A 79 3.35 -12.70 41.61
C GLY A 79 2.78 -11.61 40.72
N GLU A 80 1.51 -11.23 40.92
CA GLU A 80 0.86 -10.12 40.20
C GLU A 80 1.53 -8.78 40.51
N ALA A 81 1.84 -8.51 41.78
CA ALA A 81 2.57 -7.32 42.20
C ALA A 81 4.00 -7.27 41.60
N ALA A 82 4.69 -8.41 41.52
CA ALA A 82 6.00 -8.48 40.88
C ALA A 82 5.94 -8.19 39.37
N VAL A 83 4.92 -8.70 38.68
CA VAL A 83 4.68 -8.40 37.26
C VAL A 83 4.31 -6.93 37.05
N ALA A 84 3.53 -6.33 37.95
CA ALA A 84 3.19 -4.91 37.89
C ALA A 84 4.42 -4.01 38.06
N ARG A 85 5.32 -4.32 39.01
CA ARG A 85 6.60 -3.61 39.15
C ARG A 85 7.47 -3.72 37.91
N PHE A 86 7.58 -4.94 37.37
CA PHE A 86 8.34 -5.15 36.13
C PHE A 86 7.71 -4.42 34.93
N ARG A 87 6.38 -4.29 34.87
CA ARG A 87 5.70 -3.47 33.85
C ARG A 87 6.14 -2.02 33.94
N GLN A 88 6.17 -1.44 35.14
CA GLN A 88 6.58 -0.05 35.36
C GLN A 88 8.06 0.17 34.99
N GLU A 89 8.94 -0.75 35.37
CA GLU A 89 10.34 -0.73 34.94
C GLU A 89 10.47 -0.72 33.40
N MET A 90 9.71 -1.58 32.70
CA MET A 90 9.72 -1.58 31.24
C MET A 90 9.19 -0.27 30.65
N VAL A 91 8.13 0.31 31.22
CA VAL A 91 7.57 1.61 30.80
C VAL A 91 8.61 2.71 30.95
N GLU A 92 9.30 2.78 32.09
CA GLU A 92 10.38 3.73 32.35
C GLU A 92 11.53 3.56 31.35
N ASN A 93 11.95 2.31 31.09
CA ASN A 93 13.03 2.02 30.14
C ASN A 93 12.67 2.43 28.70
N PHE A 94 11.44 2.19 28.24
CA PHE A 94 11.01 2.64 26.91
C PHE A 94 10.83 4.17 26.84
N ARG A 95 10.37 4.80 27.92
CA ARG A 95 10.24 6.27 28.00
C ARG A 95 11.61 6.95 28.03
N ASP A 96 12.57 6.38 28.72
CA ASP A 96 13.96 6.84 28.73
C ASP A 96 14.59 6.74 27.34
N ALA A 97 14.43 5.60 26.65
CA ALA A 97 14.87 5.46 25.28
C ALA A 97 14.19 6.47 24.34
N TYR A 98 12.89 6.72 24.48
CA TYR A 98 12.20 7.74 23.70
C TYR A 98 12.86 9.12 23.86
N ASN A 99 13.18 9.52 25.10
CA ASN A 99 13.81 10.81 25.39
C ASN A 99 15.23 10.90 24.80
N HIS A 100 15.97 9.79 24.78
CA HIS A 100 17.34 9.74 24.25
C HIS A 100 17.44 9.45 22.75
N LEU A 101 16.35 9.04 22.10
CA LEU A 101 16.34 8.75 20.66
C LEU A 101 16.57 9.98 19.78
N GLN A 102 16.49 11.20 20.33
CA GLN A 102 16.62 12.45 19.58
C GLN A 102 15.69 12.46 18.35
N ILE A 103 14.40 12.18 18.59
CA ILE A 103 13.39 12.13 17.55
C ILE A 103 13.22 13.55 16.97
N PRO A 104 13.32 13.74 15.64
CA PRO A 104 13.13 15.05 15.03
C PRO A 104 11.77 15.67 15.36
N ASP A 105 11.75 16.98 15.63
CA ASP A 105 10.51 17.73 15.93
C ASP A 105 9.45 17.54 14.85
N SER A 106 9.86 17.44 13.58
CA SER A 106 8.95 17.18 12.46
C SER A 106 8.19 15.84 12.58
N LEU A 107 8.79 14.80 13.17
CA LEU A 107 8.11 13.53 13.46
C LEU A 107 7.19 13.65 14.68
N ILE A 108 7.62 14.38 15.71
CA ILE A 108 6.83 14.62 16.92
C ILE A 108 5.57 15.43 16.56
N ASP A 109 5.72 16.52 15.80
CA ASP A 109 4.61 17.37 15.37
C ASP A 109 3.65 16.61 14.46
N LYS A 110 4.19 15.77 13.55
CA LYS A 110 3.35 14.87 12.75
C LYS A 110 2.55 13.93 13.66
N ALA A 111 3.18 13.30 14.65
CA ALA A 111 2.49 12.42 15.59
C ALA A 111 1.41 13.17 16.39
N LYS A 112 1.68 14.39 16.87
CA LYS A 112 0.68 15.22 17.56
C LYS A 112 -0.52 15.54 16.67
N ARG A 113 -0.28 15.95 15.41
CA ARG A 113 -1.36 16.28 14.46
C ARG A 113 -2.18 15.07 14.04
N GLU A 114 -1.55 13.91 13.89
CA GLU A 114 -2.21 12.70 13.39
C GLU A 114 -2.74 11.78 14.51
N GLY A 115 -2.55 12.15 15.79
CA GLY A 115 -3.03 11.37 16.94
C GLY A 115 -2.17 10.18 17.32
N GLY A 116 -0.88 10.20 16.97
CA GLY A 116 0.13 9.23 17.40
C GLY A 116 1.18 8.92 16.33
N PHE A 117 2.20 8.16 16.72
CA PHE A 117 3.24 7.69 15.80
C PHE A 117 2.73 6.55 14.92
N ARG A 118 3.10 6.57 13.64
CA ARG A 118 3.15 5.33 12.86
C ARG A 118 4.35 4.51 13.32
N ILE A 119 4.11 3.25 13.65
CA ILE A 119 5.16 2.31 14.05
C ILE A 119 5.34 1.23 12.99
N TYR A 120 6.59 0.91 12.65
CA TYR A 120 6.96 -0.12 11.70
C TYR A 120 7.56 -1.30 12.45
N LEU A 121 6.90 -2.46 12.33
CA LEU A 121 7.15 -3.62 13.17
C LEU A 121 7.75 -4.76 12.34
N SER A 122 8.92 -5.26 12.76
CA SER A 122 9.51 -6.50 12.23
C SER A 122 9.81 -7.49 13.36
N GLY A 123 10.42 -8.61 13.02
CA GLY A 123 10.73 -9.66 13.97
C GLY A 123 9.58 -10.66 14.12
N GLY A 124 9.94 -11.88 14.47
CA GLY A 124 8.97 -12.97 14.45
C GLY A 124 7.90 -12.87 15.54
N GLY A 125 8.13 -12.13 16.62
CA GLY A 125 7.11 -11.85 17.61
C GLY A 125 6.00 -10.95 17.05
N PHE A 126 6.37 -9.80 16.48
CA PHE A 126 5.40 -8.89 15.86
C PHE A 126 4.75 -9.49 14.60
N ARG A 127 5.46 -10.29 13.80
CA ARG A 127 4.82 -11.01 12.68
C ARG A 127 3.76 -12.00 13.17
N GLY A 128 4.02 -12.72 14.26
CA GLY A 128 3.00 -13.60 14.86
C GLY A 128 1.77 -12.82 15.34
N TRP A 129 1.99 -11.68 15.98
CA TRP A 129 0.92 -10.76 16.39
C TRP A 129 0.10 -10.25 15.20
N GLY A 130 0.78 -9.77 14.15
CA GLY A 130 0.13 -9.26 12.96
C GLY A 130 -0.63 -10.33 12.18
N TYR A 131 -0.17 -11.58 12.13
CA TYR A 131 -0.95 -12.68 11.53
C TYR A 131 -2.20 -13.04 12.35
N LEU A 132 -2.19 -12.90 13.68
CA LEU A 132 -3.39 -13.07 14.51
C LEU A 132 -4.41 -11.95 14.25
N LEU A 133 -3.95 -10.71 14.15
CA LEU A 133 -4.79 -9.57 13.77
C LEU A 133 -5.35 -9.71 12.36
N LEU A 134 -4.53 -10.16 11.42
CA LEU A 134 -4.95 -10.46 10.06
C LEU A 134 -6.03 -11.54 10.06
N TYR A 135 -5.83 -12.62 10.80
CA TYR A 135 -6.83 -13.67 10.96
C TYR A 135 -8.15 -13.14 11.55
N LEU A 136 -8.11 -12.29 12.57
CA LEU A 136 -9.31 -11.63 13.12
C LEU A 136 -10.02 -10.78 12.07
N ASN A 137 -9.26 -10.11 11.20
CA ASN A 137 -9.81 -9.30 10.11
C ASN A 137 -10.20 -10.11 8.86
N GLN A 138 -9.94 -11.42 8.84
CA GLN A 138 -10.38 -12.38 7.81
C GLN A 138 -11.45 -13.35 8.33
N SER A 139 -11.80 -13.25 9.61
CA SER A 139 -12.80 -14.06 10.28
C SER A 139 -13.85 -13.15 10.94
N GLN A 140 -14.81 -13.74 11.65
CA GLN A 140 -15.84 -12.97 12.37
C GLN A 140 -16.64 -11.98 11.50
N GLY A 141 -16.95 -12.37 10.26
CA GLY A 141 -17.70 -11.53 9.32
C GLY A 141 -16.91 -10.39 8.69
N LYS A 142 -15.58 -10.35 8.91
CA LYS A 142 -14.65 -9.45 8.20
C LYS A 142 -13.96 -10.19 7.05
N HIS A 143 -13.64 -9.45 6.00
CA HIS A 143 -13.13 -10.01 4.75
C HIS A 143 -11.85 -9.30 4.27
N TYR A 144 -10.80 -9.25 5.09
CA TYR A 144 -9.54 -8.65 4.64
C TYR A 144 -8.91 -9.46 3.48
N PRO A 145 -8.64 -8.87 2.30
CA PRO A 145 -8.40 -9.64 1.08
C PRO A 145 -6.96 -10.17 0.93
N ILE A 146 -5.98 -9.63 1.64
CA ILE A 146 -4.56 -9.91 1.37
C ILE A 146 -3.94 -10.65 2.56
N SER A 147 -3.58 -11.93 2.36
CA SER A 147 -2.97 -12.81 3.39
C SER A 147 -1.44 -12.69 3.51
N ILE A 148 -0.87 -11.55 3.10
CA ILE A 148 0.56 -11.23 3.18
C ILE A 148 0.76 -10.34 4.42
N ILE A 149 1.75 -10.62 5.26
CA ILE A 149 2.01 -9.76 6.44
C ILE A 149 2.72 -8.45 6.08
N ASN A 150 3.55 -8.48 5.03
CA ASN A 150 4.27 -7.30 4.59
C ASN A 150 3.33 -6.28 3.94
N GLY A 151 3.24 -5.08 4.51
CA GLY A 151 2.32 -4.04 4.04
C GLY A 151 0.99 -4.04 4.81
N TYR A 152 0.78 -5.02 5.70
CA TYR A 152 -0.41 -5.07 6.54
C TYR A 152 -0.36 -3.97 7.59
N THR A 153 -1.46 -3.22 7.73
CA THR A 153 -1.57 -2.10 8.65
C THR A 153 -2.84 -2.21 9.46
N VAL A 154 -2.76 -1.93 10.75
CA VAL A 154 -3.92 -1.82 11.65
C VAL A 154 -3.86 -0.52 12.42
N GLY A 155 -5.01 0.06 12.73
CA GLY A 155 -5.11 1.24 13.58
C GLY A 155 -4.85 0.91 15.06
N ARG A 156 -4.66 1.96 15.86
CA ARG A 156 -4.43 1.91 17.31
C ARG A 156 -5.34 0.92 18.04
N GLU A 157 -6.65 1.07 17.88
CA GLU A 157 -7.66 0.29 18.61
C GLU A 157 -7.47 -1.22 18.43
N GLN A 158 -7.21 -1.66 17.19
CA GLN A 158 -6.98 -3.07 16.88
C GLN A 158 -5.60 -3.54 17.35
N PHE A 159 -4.57 -2.68 17.24
CA PHE A 159 -3.22 -3.04 17.68
C PHE A 159 -3.14 -3.22 19.19
N GLU A 160 -3.80 -2.33 19.95
CA GLU A 160 -3.80 -2.28 21.41
C GLU A 160 -4.86 -3.21 22.05
N ASP A 161 -5.78 -3.80 21.28
CA ASP A 161 -6.74 -4.82 21.77
C ASP A 161 -6.05 -6.17 22.04
N THR A 162 -5.24 -6.17 23.10
CA THR A 162 -4.47 -7.35 23.48
C THR A 162 -5.32 -8.49 24.01
N ASP A 163 -6.52 -8.20 24.53
CA ASP A 163 -7.42 -9.19 25.10
C ASP A 163 -8.05 -10.06 24.01
N THR A 164 -8.57 -9.46 22.94
CA THR A 164 -9.10 -10.21 21.79
C THR A 164 -8.01 -11.05 21.14
N VAL A 165 -6.80 -10.51 20.98
CA VAL A 165 -5.68 -11.27 20.39
C VAL A 165 -5.24 -12.45 21.28
N LYS A 166 -5.21 -12.28 22.61
CA LYS A 166 -4.95 -13.39 23.55
C LYS A 166 -6.05 -14.45 23.47
N ALA A 167 -7.32 -14.03 23.41
CA ALA A 167 -8.46 -14.93 23.32
C ALA A 167 -8.39 -15.79 22.05
N ILE A 168 -8.12 -15.17 20.89
CA ILE A 168 -8.03 -15.93 19.64
C ILE A 168 -6.81 -16.84 19.59
N ALA A 169 -5.66 -16.40 20.13
CA ALA A 169 -4.48 -17.25 20.25
C ALA A 169 -4.73 -18.49 21.12
N LYS A 170 -5.67 -18.43 22.08
CA LYS A 170 -6.07 -19.60 22.88
C LYS A 170 -7.13 -20.46 22.18
N ALA A 171 -8.08 -19.83 21.50
CA ALA A 171 -9.24 -20.50 20.92
C ALA A 171 -8.97 -21.14 19.55
N ALA A 172 -8.19 -20.49 18.69
CA ALA A 172 -7.94 -20.96 17.33
C ALA A 172 -6.87 -22.07 17.33
N LYS A 173 -7.25 -23.25 16.84
CA LYS A 173 -6.34 -24.40 16.72
C LYS A 173 -5.31 -24.21 15.61
N ASP A 174 -5.70 -23.61 14.49
CA ASP A 174 -4.83 -23.42 13.32
C ASP A 174 -5.00 -21.99 12.78
N VAL A 175 -4.10 -21.10 13.20
CA VAL A 175 -3.99 -19.75 12.63
C VAL A 175 -2.93 -19.78 11.54
N PHE A 176 -3.30 -19.34 10.34
CA PHE A 176 -2.40 -19.28 9.19
C PHE A 176 -1.09 -18.57 9.54
N ARG A 177 0.05 -19.20 9.22
CA ARG A 177 1.42 -18.69 9.46
C ARG A 177 1.79 -18.43 10.93
N VAL A 178 1.00 -18.88 11.91
CA VAL A 178 1.30 -18.78 13.34
C VAL A 178 1.54 -20.18 13.92
N SER A 179 2.81 -20.51 14.17
CA SER A 179 3.18 -21.79 14.82
C SER A 179 2.83 -21.80 16.31
N ASP A 180 2.75 -22.99 16.91
CA ASP A 180 2.50 -23.17 18.35
C ASP A 180 3.50 -22.41 19.20
N ARG A 181 4.76 -22.38 18.78
CA ARG A 181 5.82 -21.59 19.44
C ARG A 181 5.51 -20.09 19.43
N ARG A 182 4.93 -19.55 18.36
CA ARG A 182 4.55 -18.12 18.29
C ARG A 182 3.28 -17.86 19.08
N ARG A 183 2.34 -18.79 19.04
CA ARG A 183 1.10 -18.75 19.81
C ARG A 183 1.35 -18.72 21.31
N SER A 184 2.28 -19.54 21.81
CA SER A 184 2.66 -19.56 23.24
C SER A 184 3.34 -18.27 23.71
N GLN A 185 3.90 -17.48 22.79
CA GLN A 185 4.53 -16.19 23.08
C GLN A 185 3.54 -15.01 23.11
N VAL A 186 2.29 -15.21 22.66
CA VAL A 186 1.29 -14.13 22.56
C VAL A 186 1.09 -13.37 23.88
N PRO A 187 1.01 -14.01 25.06
CA PRO A 187 0.87 -13.26 26.32
C PRO A 187 2.05 -12.31 26.60
N ALA A 188 3.27 -12.68 26.20
CA ALA A 188 4.44 -11.82 26.34
C ALA A 188 4.40 -10.66 25.34
N VAL A 189 4.01 -10.91 24.08
CA VAL A 189 3.85 -9.85 23.08
C VAL A 189 2.74 -8.88 23.49
N ALA A 190 1.61 -9.38 24.00
CA ALA A 190 0.54 -8.57 24.56
C ALA A 190 1.03 -7.67 25.71
N PHE A 191 1.85 -8.23 26.61
CA PHE A 191 2.45 -7.45 27.70
C PHE A 191 3.32 -6.31 27.17
N LEU A 192 4.15 -6.59 26.15
CA LEU A 192 4.98 -5.58 25.50
C LEU A 192 4.13 -4.51 24.80
N VAL A 193 3.07 -4.87 24.07
CA VAL A 193 2.16 -3.90 23.41
C VAL A 193 1.53 -2.95 24.44
N ASN A 194 1.05 -3.48 25.58
CA ASN A 194 0.50 -2.67 26.67
C ASN A 194 1.53 -1.77 27.35
N VAL A 195 2.81 -2.15 27.35
CA VAL A 195 3.91 -1.29 27.80
C VAL A 195 4.16 -0.17 26.80
N LEU A 196 4.24 -0.50 25.50
CA LEU A 196 4.50 0.49 24.45
C LEU A 196 3.40 1.55 24.36
N ALA A 197 2.13 1.14 24.48
CA ALA A 197 0.98 2.05 24.49
C ALA A 197 1.04 3.07 25.64
N GLU A 198 1.65 2.73 26.78
CA GLU A 198 1.83 3.61 27.94
C GLU A 198 3.14 4.42 27.89
N ALA A 199 4.20 3.82 27.33
CA ALA A 199 5.53 4.39 27.35
C ALA A 199 5.77 5.45 26.27
N ILE A 200 5.20 5.27 25.06
CA ILE A 200 5.44 6.15 23.91
C ILE A 200 4.60 7.43 24.04
N PRO A 201 5.22 8.61 24.21
CA PRO A 201 4.50 9.88 24.20
C PRO A 201 3.74 10.11 22.89
N HIS A 202 2.59 10.78 22.97
CA HIS A 202 1.63 10.96 21.86
C HIS A 202 0.95 9.67 21.36
N GLY A 203 1.36 8.49 21.84
CA GLY A 203 0.72 7.22 21.52
C GLY A 203 1.04 6.68 20.13
N ILE A 204 0.36 5.60 19.77
CA ILE A 204 0.52 4.89 18.50
C ILE A 204 -0.73 5.17 17.65
N ARG A 205 -0.55 5.63 16.42
CA ARG A 205 -1.65 5.85 15.47
C ARG A 205 -2.01 4.57 14.73
N GLU A 206 -1.00 3.93 14.17
CA GLU A 206 -1.14 2.70 13.39
C GLU A 206 0.14 1.86 13.46
N ALA A 207 -0.04 0.54 13.41
CA ALA A 207 1.03 -0.45 13.37
C ALA A 207 1.14 -1.03 11.96
N HIS A 208 2.32 -0.89 11.37
CA HIS A 208 2.64 -1.36 10.02
C HIS A 208 3.59 -2.55 10.08
N PHE A 209 3.13 -3.73 9.66
CA PHE A 209 3.91 -4.96 9.75
C PHE A 209 4.81 -5.16 8.53
N CYS A 210 6.07 -5.49 8.81
CA CYS A 210 7.15 -5.59 7.84
C CYS A 210 7.76 -7.00 7.88
N GLN A 211 8.21 -7.50 6.73
CA GLN A 211 8.95 -8.77 6.67
C GLN A 211 10.47 -8.62 6.73
N GLY A 212 11.01 -7.51 6.22
CA GLY A 212 12.46 -7.32 6.13
C GLY A 212 13.13 -7.26 7.50
N GLY A 213 14.33 -7.84 7.58
CA GLY A 213 15.15 -7.84 8.77
C GLY A 213 16.63 -7.71 8.41
N VAL A 214 17.50 -8.33 9.22
CA VAL A 214 18.96 -8.12 9.12
C VAL A 214 19.53 -8.50 7.74
N ARG A 215 19.00 -9.55 7.09
CA ARG A 215 19.51 -9.99 5.78
C ARG A 215 19.19 -8.99 4.68
N GLU A 216 17.94 -8.58 4.61
CA GLU A 216 17.44 -7.61 3.63
C GLU A 216 18.11 -6.24 3.88
N GLY A 217 18.26 -5.85 5.14
CA GLY A 217 18.92 -4.59 5.50
C GLY A 217 20.41 -4.56 5.20
N TYR A 218 21.11 -5.70 5.30
CA TYR A 218 22.51 -5.79 4.91
C TYR A 218 22.66 -5.55 3.40
N LEU A 219 21.82 -6.19 2.58
CA LEU A 219 21.80 -5.97 1.12
C LEU A 219 21.40 -4.53 0.79
N PHE A 220 20.37 -4.00 1.46
CA PHE A 220 19.91 -2.64 1.21
C PHE A 220 21.00 -1.59 1.51
N ARG A 221 21.80 -1.83 2.56
CA ARG A 221 22.95 -0.99 2.90
C ARG A 221 24.02 -0.95 1.81
N THR A 222 24.15 -1.98 0.98
CA THR A 222 25.13 -1.98 -0.12
C THR A 222 24.62 -1.31 -1.39
N LEU A 223 23.31 -1.06 -1.50
CA LEU A 223 22.73 -0.40 -2.67
C LEU A 223 23.06 1.11 -2.65
N PRO A 224 23.33 1.73 -3.81
CA PRO A 224 23.49 3.18 -3.91
C PRO A 224 22.13 3.91 -3.76
N PRO A 225 22.12 5.20 -3.38
CA PRO A 225 20.88 5.94 -3.07
C PRO A 225 19.84 5.96 -4.20
N ASP A 226 20.27 6.08 -5.45
CA ASP A 226 19.42 6.06 -6.64
C ASP A 226 18.64 4.74 -6.79
N ILE A 227 19.26 3.60 -6.46
CA ILE A 227 18.59 2.29 -6.44
C ILE A 227 17.66 2.19 -5.22
N ARG A 228 18.06 2.70 -4.05
CA ARG A 228 17.21 2.69 -2.85
C ARG A 228 15.95 3.54 -2.99
N GLU A 229 16.00 4.59 -3.82
CA GLU A 229 14.86 5.46 -4.09
C GLU A 229 13.78 4.79 -4.97
N GLN A 230 14.15 3.76 -5.73
CA GLN A 230 13.21 3.10 -6.64
C GLN A 230 12.04 2.48 -5.88
N SER A 231 10.84 2.63 -6.42
CA SER A 231 9.63 2.04 -5.83
C SER A 231 9.64 0.51 -5.98
N PRO A 232 9.48 -0.27 -4.89
CA PRO A 232 9.41 -1.72 -4.99
C PRO A 232 8.27 -2.22 -5.90
N LEU A 233 7.16 -1.48 -5.95
CA LEU A 233 6.04 -1.75 -6.85
C LEU A 233 6.47 -1.63 -8.32
N GLN A 234 7.17 -0.55 -8.66
CA GLN A 234 7.67 -0.28 -10.01
C GLN A 234 8.71 -1.31 -10.44
N VAL A 235 9.72 -1.54 -9.60
CA VAL A 235 10.77 -2.53 -9.84
C VAL A 235 10.19 -3.92 -10.11
N ALA A 236 9.22 -4.36 -9.29
CA ALA A 236 8.60 -5.67 -9.46
C ALA A 236 7.79 -5.83 -10.75
N THR A 237 7.29 -4.71 -11.29
CA THR A 237 6.51 -4.72 -12.54
C THR A 237 7.37 -4.55 -13.79
N MET A 238 8.61 -4.07 -13.66
CA MET A 238 9.45 -3.64 -14.78
C MET A 238 9.70 -4.74 -15.82
N ASN A 239 9.82 -6.00 -15.39
CA ASN A 239 10.03 -7.13 -16.29
C ASN A 239 8.85 -7.44 -17.22
N PHE A 240 7.69 -6.83 -16.99
CA PHE A 240 6.50 -6.98 -17.82
C PHE A 240 6.28 -5.79 -18.75
N ALA A 241 7.13 -4.76 -18.67
CA ALA A 241 6.94 -3.50 -19.38
C ALA A 241 6.89 -3.71 -20.91
N PRO A 242 5.89 -3.12 -21.60
CA PRO A 242 5.82 -3.17 -23.05
C PRO A 242 6.94 -2.32 -23.70
N PRO A 243 7.26 -2.52 -24.99
CA PRO A 243 8.33 -1.78 -25.66
C PRO A 243 8.21 -0.25 -25.54
N SER A 244 6.99 0.29 -25.67
CA SER A 244 6.74 1.73 -25.57
C SER A 244 6.13 2.15 -24.22
N PHE A 245 6.61 1.56 -23.12
CA PHE A 245 6.06 1.83 -21.78
C PHE A 245 6.04 3.33 -21.41
N LEU A 246 7.07 4.11 -21.78
CA LEU A 246 7.12 5.56 -21.51
C LEU A 246 6.01 6.32 -22.25
N SER A 247 5.78 5.99 -23.52
CA SER A 247 4.71 6.61 -24.32
C SER A 247 3.32 6.22 -23.77
N ILE A 248 3.15 4.98 -23.33
CA ILE A 248 1.92 4.50 -22.70
C ILE A 248 1.67 5.20 -21.36
N GLN A 249 2.71 5.33 -20.54
CA GLN A 249 2.67 6.07 -19.27
C GLN A 249 2.26 7.52 -19.52
N GLU A 250 2.83 8.19 -20.52
CA GLU A 250 2.48 9.57 -20.86
C GLU A 250 1.01 9.68 -21.31
N LEU A 251 0.50 8.74 -22.11
CA LEU A 251 -0.93 8.71 -22.46
C LEU A 251 -1.82 8.58 -21.21
N ILE A 252 -1.47 7.71 -20.26
CA ILE A 252 -2.20 7.57 -18.99
C ILE A 252 -2.15 8.87 -18.19
N LYS A 253 -0.96 9.48 -18.05
CA LYS A 253 -0.78 10.76 -17.34
C LYS A 253 -1.57 11.90 -17.99
N ARG A 254 -1.63 11.95 -19.32
CA ARG A 254 -2.41 12.95 -20.07
C ARG A 254 -3.92 12.80 -19.91
N ALA A 255 -4.40 11.61 -19.54
CA ALA A 255 -5.79 11.40 -19.17
C ALA A 255 -6.14 11.90 -17.76
N ILE A 256 -5.16 12.37 -16.99
CA ILE A 256 -5.36 12.93 -15.66
C ILE A 256 -5.28 14.47 -15.75
N PRO A 257 -6.35 15.20 -15.40
CA PRO A 257 -6.30 16.65 -15.42
C PRO A 257 -5.28 17.20 -14.42
N LYS A 258 -4.55 18.26 -14.82
CA LYS A 258 -3.72 19.05 -13.89
C LYS A 258 -4.60 19.64 -12.76
N PRO A 259 -4.06 19.91 -11.56
CA PRO A 259 -4.82 20.56 -10.49
C PRO A 259 -5.58 21.79 -10.98
N SER A 260 -6.83 21.97 -10.52
CA SER A 260 -7.64 23.13 -10.89
C SER A 260 -6.99 24.43 -10.40
N LYS A 261 -7.24 25.55 -11.09
CA LYS A 261 -6.62 26.85 -10.77
C LYS A 261 -6.87 27.30 -9.32
N ASN A 262 -8.03 26.95 -8.77
CA ASN A 262 -8.44 27.25 -7.40
C ASN A 262 -8.15 26.11 -6.40
N LEU A 263 -7.43 25.06 -6.84
CA LEU A 263 -7.06 23.88 -6.05
C LEU A 263 -8.24 23.09 -5.45
N THR A 264 -9.47 23.31 -5.92
CA THR A 264 -10.65 22.55 -5.47
C THR A 264 -10.73 21.14 -6.05
N ARG A 265 -10.00 20.87 -7.14
CA ARG A 265 -9.90 19.54 -7.78
C ARG A 265 -8.45 19.20 -8.08
N ARG A 266 -8.04 17.99 -7.71
CA ARG A 266 -6.71 17.44 -8.00
C ARG A 266 -6.80 15.92 -8.09
N PHE A 267 -5.81 15.33 -8.75
CA PHE A 267 -5.61 13.90 -8.72
C PHE A 267 -5.12 13.48 -7.32
N PRO A 268 -5.54 12.31 -6.77
CA PRO A 268 -5.12 11.87 -5.44
C PRO A 268 -3.61 11.65 -5.40
N GLU A 269 -2.96 12.20 -4.38
CA GLU A 269 -1.50 12.11 -4.21
C GLU A 269 -1.06 10.66 -3.96
N GLU A 270 -1.96 9.83 -3.45
CA GLU A 270 -1.75 8.43 -3.09
C GLU A 270 -1.44 7.52 -4.28
N PHE A 271 -1.86 7.89 -5.50
CA PHE A 271 -1.47 7.15 -6.70
C PHE A 271 0.01 7.35 -7.00
N GLY A 272 0.63 8.49 -6.64
CA GLY A 272 2.02 8.79 -6.96
C GLY A 272 2.37 8.54 -8.45
N GLU A 273 3.64 8.67 -8.80
CA GLU A 273 4.08 8.22 -10.14
C GLU A 273 4.25 6.70 -10.18
N HIS A 274 4.68 6.08 -9.09
CA HIS A 274 5.03 4.66 -9.08
C HIS A 274 3.85 3.73 -9.35
N VAL A 275 2.62 4.07 -8.96
CA VAL A 275 1.44 3.24 -9.26
C VAL A 275 1.06 3.35 -10.74
N ILE A 276 1.19 4.54 -11.34
CA ILE A 276 0.93 4.76 -12.76
C ILE A 276 1.97 4.03 -13.62
N ASP A 277 3.24 4.11 -13.23
CA ASP A 277 4.35 3.45 -13.91
C ASP A 277 4.20 1.93 -13.84
N SER A 278 3.85 1.41 -12.66
CA SER A 278 3.54 0.00 -12.50
C SER A 278 2.35 -0.43 -13.32
N PHE A 279 1.28 0.37 -13.38
CA PHE A 279 0.14 0.04 -14.23
C PHE A 279 0.54 -0.02 -15.70
N ALA A 280 1.30 0.96 -16.20
CA ALA A 280 1.81 0.95 -17.57
C ALA A 280 2.69 -0.29 -17.85
N ASN A 281 3.53 -0.67 -16.89
CA ASN A 281 4.39 -1.86 -17.00
C ASN A 281 3.58 -3.15 -17.18
N VAL A 282 2.54 -3.38 -16.34
CA VAL A 282 1.77 -4.64 -16.39
C VAL A 282 0.49 -4.56 -17.19
N ILE A 283 0.26 -3.47 -17.94
CA ILE A 283 -1.01 -3.27 -18.66
C ILE A 283 -1.26 -4.35 -19.71
N PHE A 284 -0.28 -5.08 -20.21
CA PHE A 284 -0.50 -6.18 -21.18
C PHE A 284 -0.49 -7.58 -20.56
N VAL A 285 -0.20 -7.72 -19.26
CA VAL A 285 0.26 -8.99 -18.69
C VAL A 285 -0.76 -10.15 -18.76
N HIS A 286 -2.06 -9.88 -18.73
CA HIS A 286 -3.11 -10.90 -18.87
C HIS A 286 -3.80 -10.89 -20.25
N MET A 287 -3.21 -10.24 -21.28
CA MET A 287 -3.87 -10.06 -22.57
C MET A 287 -4.03 -11.36 -23.38
N PHE A 288 -3.24 -12.38 -23.07
CA PHE A 288 -3.36 -13.73 -23.64
C PHE A 288 -4.53 -14.53 -23.05
N MET A 289 -5.15 -14.06 -21.96
CA MET A 289 -6.22 -14.78 -21.27
C MET A 289 -7.58 -14.54 -21.91
N SER A 290 -8.52 -15.46 -21.67
CA SER A 290 -9.91 -15.28 -22.11
C SER A 290 -10.57 -14.11 -21.39
N LYS A 291 -11.60 -13.52 -22.01
CA LYS A 291 -12.40 -12.45 -21.39
C LYS A 291 -13.01 -12.85 -20.05
N GLU A 292 -13.32 -14.14 -19.88
CA GLU A 292 -13.93 -14.71 -18.67
C GLU A 292 -12.97 -14.77 -17.48
N THR A 293 -11.66 -14.88 -17.74
CA THR A 293 -10.66 -15.15 -16.69
C THR A 293 -9.73 -13.97 -16.44
N ALA A 294 -9.44 -13.15 -17.46
CA ALA A 294 -8.47 -12.06 -17.37
C ALA A 294 -8.77 -11.05 -16.24
N SER A 295 -10.04 -10.69 -16.06
CA SER A 295 -10.50 -9.77 -15.01
C SER A 295 -10.29 -10.35 -13.60
N THR A 296 -10.64 -11.61 -13.40
CA THR A 296 -10.40 -12.34 -12.15
C THR A 296 -8.90 -12.47 -11.87
N THR A 297 -8.11 -12.93 -12.85
CA THR A 297 -6.66 -13.09 -12.67
C THR A 297 -5.97 -11.77 -12.39
N ALA A 298 -6.38 -10.68 -13.07
CA ALA A 298 -5.92 -9.33 -12.79
C ALA A 298 -6.17 -8.91 -11.34
N LEU A 299 -7.35 -9.20 -10.81
CA LEU A 299 -7.72 -8.86 -9.44
C LEU A 299 -6.84 -9.58 -8.39
N TYR A 300 -6.44 -10.83 -8.65
CA TYR A 300 -5.56 -11.62 -7.78
C TYR A 300 -4.06 -11.43 -8.04
N SER A 301 -3.70 -10.79 -9.15
CA SER A 301 -2.30 -10.71 -9.64
C SER A 301 -1.34 -10.07 -8.65
N THR A 302 -1.84 -9.15 -7.82
CA THR A 302 -1.03 -8.43 -6.84
C THR A 302 -0.88 -9.15 -5.50
N SER A 303 -1.70 -10.16 -5.19
CA SER A 303 -1.66 -10.87 -3.91
C SER A 303 -1.10 -12.28 -4.04
N VAL A 304 -1.56 -13.04 -5.02
CA VAL A 304 -1.17 -14.45 -5.24
C VAL A 304 -0.62 -14.72 -6.64
N GLY A 305 -0.61 -13.71 -7.52
CA GLY A 305 -0.05 -13.82 -8.88
C GLY A 305 1.36 -13.27 -9.01
N ILE A 306 1.60 -12.56 -10.13
CA ILE A 306 2.91 -12.08 -10.59
C ILE A 306 3.66 -11.18 -9.59
N MET A 307 2.97 -10.60 -8.59
CA MET A 307 3.58 -9.75 -7.56
C MET A 307 3.53 -10.34 -6.14
N SER A 308 3.18 -11.62 -6.01
CA SER A 308 3.04 -12.28 -4.71
C SER A 308 4.35 -12.29 -3.89
N SER A 309 5.50 -12.33 -4.56
CA SER A 309 6.83 -12.31 -3.95
C SER A 309 7.39 -10.91 -3.70
N THR A 310 6.71 -9.86 -4.17
CA THR A 310 7.20 -8.49 -4.03
C THR A 310 7.15 -8.05 -2.59
N HIS A 311 8.29 -7.69 -2.02
CA HIS A 311 8.37 -7.08 -0.70
C HIS A 311 8.20 -5.56 -0.84
N GLY A 312 7.77 -4.92 0.23
CA GLY A 312 7.74 -3.47 0.31
C GLY A 312 6.65 -2.76 -0.47
N VAL A 313 5.55 -3.46 -0.74
CA VAL A 313 4.37 -2.87 -1.36
C VAL A 313 3.25 -2.86 -0.33
N SER A 314 2.67 -1.68 -0.13
CA SER A 314 1.51 -1.50 0.74
C SER A 314 0.31 -2.30 0.20
N HIS A 315 -0.58 -2.74 1.09
CA HIS A 315 -1.80 -3.41 0.65
C HIS A 315 -2.71 -2.47 -0.17
N GLN A 316 -2.64 -1.17 0.10
CA GLN A 316 -3.32 -0.13 -0.67
C GLN A 316 -2.79 -0.06 -2.12
N ASP A 317 -1.48 -0.06 -2.33
CA ASP A 317 -0.91 -0.06 -3.68
C ASP A 317 -1.24 -1.35 -4.45
N ARG A 318 -1.22 -2.50 -3.76
CA ARG A 318 -1.69 -3.77 -4.33
C ARG A 318 -3.15 -3.69 -4.76
N ALA A 319 -4.00 -3.05 -3.96
CA ALA A 319 -5.41 -2.84 -4.29
C ALA A 319 -5.57 -1.87 -5.48
N ARG A 320 -4.85 -0.74 -5.49
CA ARG A 320 -4.89 0.23 -6.60
C ARG A 320 -4.53 -0.44 -7.93
N LEU A 321 -3.42 -1.16 -7.98
CA LEU A 321 -2.96 -1.83 -9.19
C LEU A 321 -3.90 -2.97 -9.62
N ALA A 322 -4.35 -3.81 -8.67
CA ALA A 322 -5.30 -4.88 -8.97
C ALA A 322 -6.62 -4.37 -9.54
N LEU A 323 -7.19 -3.31 -8.96
CA LEU A 323 -8.45 -2.72 -9.41
C LEU A 323 -8.31 -2.00 -10.76
N MET A 324 -7.17 -1.35 -11.04
CA MET A 324 -6.89 -0.79 -12.36
C MET A 324 -6.80 -1.88 -13.42
N LEU A 325 -6.08 -2.97 -13.14
CA LEU A 325 -5.97 -4.10 -14.06
C LEU A 325 -7.33 -4.80 -14.25
N GLU A 326 -8.09 -5.04 -13.19
CA GLU A 326 -9.45 -5.60 -13.28
C GLU A 326 -10.35 -4.74 -14.18
N SER A 327 -10.39 -3.43 -13.94
CA SER A 327 -11.20 -2.50 -14.74
C SER A 327 -10.72 -2.44 -16.19
N ARG A 328 -9.39 -2.53 -16.42
CA ARG A 328 -8.83 -2.69 -17.76
C ARG A 328 -9.47 -3.90 -18.43
N TYR A 329 -9.45 -5.07 -17.81
CA TYR A 329 -10.05 -6.29 -18.36
C TYR A 329 -11.59 -6.32 -18.23
N ARG A 330 -12.21 -5.14 -18.30
CA ARG A 330 -13.65 -4.86 -18.28
C ARG A 330 -14.37 -5.07 -16.95
N GLY A 331 -13.71 -5.59 -15.93
CA GLY A 331 -14.27 -5.76 -14.59
C GLY A 331 -15.49 -6.69 -14.51
N GLU A 332 -15.61 -7.59 -15.49
CA GLU A 332 -16.59 -8.66 -15.47
C GLU A 332 -16.06 -9.75 -14.53
N LEU A 333 -16.82 -10.05 -13.48
CA LEU A 333 -16.42 -10.99 -12.43
C LEU A 333 -17.57 -11.96 -12.14
N PRO A 334 -17.29 -13.25 -11.89
CA PRO A 334 -18.31 -14.15 -11.40
C PRO A 334 -18.73 -13.75 -9.98
N PRO A 335 -19.97 -14.07 -9.54
CA PRO A 335 -20.50 -13.64 -8.25
C PRO A 335 -19.58 -13.92 -7.05
N ARG A 336 -18.86 -15.04 -7.06
CA ARG A 336 -17.92 -15.43 -6.00
C ARG A 336 -16.73 -14.48 -5.82
N GLU A 337 -16.32 -13.75 -6.87
CA GLU A 337 -15.16 -12.85 -6.82
C GLU A 337 -15.57 -11.40 -6.46
N MET A 338 -16.88 -11.13 -6.42
CA MET A 338 -17.41 -9.81 -6.10
C MET A 338 -17.04 -9.40 -4.68
N GLU A 339 -17.13 -10.33 -3.72
CA GLU A 339 -16.75 -10.09 -2.33
C GLU A 339 -15.26 -9.75 -2.21
N PHE A 340 -14.40 -10.45 -2.95
CA PHE A 340 -12.97 -10.16 -2.98
C PHE A 340 -12.67 -8.76 -3.55
N ARG A 341 -13.39 -8.35 -4.61
CA ARG A 341 -13.27 -6.98 -5.14
C ARG A 341 -13.70 -5.94 -4.12
N GLU A 342 -14.84 -6.13 -3.45
CA GLU A 342 -15.30 -5.16 -2.43
C GLU A 342 -14.37 -5.11 -1.23
N ALA A 343 -13.80 -6.25 -0.83
CA ALA A 343 -12.75 -6.31 0.17
C ALA A 343 -11.50 -5.51 -0.24
N LEU A 344 -11.04 -5.61 -1.50
CA LEU A 344 -9.94 -4.78 -2.00
C LEU A 344 -10.28 -3.29 -2.03
N ARG A 345 -11.52 -2.95 -2.45
CA ARG A 345 -12.01 -1.57 -2.43
C ARG A 345 -12.01 -0.98 -1.03
N SER A 346 -12.31 -1.79 0.00
CA SER A 346 -12.30 -1.33 1.40
C SER A 346 -10.91 -0.91 1.92
N LEU A 347 -9.83 -1.27 1.22
CA LEU A 347 -8.47 -0.89 1.59
C LEU A 347 -8.11 0.55 1.19
N ILE A 348 -8.88 1.16 0.30
CA ILE A 348 -8.62 2.49 -0.27
C ILE A 348 -9.90 3.35 -0.22
N THR A 349 -9.75 4.65 -0.40
CA THR A 349 -10.88 5.58 -0.32
C THR A 349 -11.84 5.43 -1.51
N PRO A 350 -13.13 5.83 -1.39
CA PRO A 350 -14.07 5.84 -2.50
C PRO A 350 -13.57 6.62 -3.73
N GLU A 351 -12.82 7.71 -3.49
CA GLU A 351 -12.13 8.48 -4.53
C GLU A 351 -11.15 7.61 -5.32
N GLU A 352 -10.27 6.92 -4.62
CA GLU A 352 -9.26 6.07 -5.24
C GLU A 352 -9.90 4.90 -5.99
N VAL A 353 -10.94 4.27 -5.44
CA VAL A 353 -11.69 3.21 -6.15
C VAL A 353 -12.25 3.71 -7.48
N TRP A 354 -12.81 4.92 -7.52
CA TRP A 354 -13.32 5.48 -8.76
C TRP A 354 -12.20 5.76 -9.76
N TRP A 355 -11.06 6.31 -9.30
CA TRP A 355 -9.89 6.56 -10.15
C TRP A 355 -9.28 5.27 -10.71
N THR A 356 -9.18 4.20 -9.92
CA THR A 356 -8.71 2.90 -10.43
C THR A 356 -9.63 2.39 -11.55
N THR A 357 -10.94 2.60 -11.41
CA THR A 357 -11.92 2.24 -12.43
C THR A 357 -11.72 3.08 -13.69
N TYR A 358 -11.63 4.41 -13.56
CA TYR A 358 -11.41 5.33 -14.68
C TYR A 358 -10.11 5.01 -15.44
N LEU A 359 -8.98 4.94 -14.74
CA LEU A 359 -7.66 4.67 -15.34
C LEU A 359 -7.60 3.27 -15.95
N GLY A 360 -8.26 2.27 -15.36
CA GLY A 360 -8.43 0.97 -15.98
C GLY A 360 -9.14 1.04 -17.33
N ARG A 361 -10.21 1.85 -17.46
CA ARG A 361 -10.91 2.03 -18.75
C ARG A 361 -10.11 2.84 -19.76
N VAL A 362 -9.32 3.80 -19.31
CA VAL A 362 -8.33 4.48 -20.16
C VAL A 362 -7.32 3.45 -20.68
N GLY A 363 -6.78 2.62 -19.79
CA GLY A 363 -5.87 1.54 -20.14
C GLY A 363 -6.46 0.53 -21.13
N TYR A 364 -7.75 0.21 -20.98
CA TYR A 364 -8.48 -0.63 -21.93
C TYR A 364 -8.44 -0.03 -23.34
N LEU A 365 -8.74 1.27 -23.48
CA LEU A 365 -8.68 1.97 -24.76
C LEU A 365 -7.26 1.99 -25.33
N ILE A 366 -6.25 2.32 -24.53
CA ILE A 366 -4.83 2.34 -24.95
C ILE A 366 -4.43 0.97 -25.54
N THR A 367 -4.74 -0.12 -24.85
CA THR A 367 -4.36 -1.46 -25.34
C THR A 367 -5.15 -1.93 -26.56
N ARG A 368 -6.30 -1.32 -26.85
CA ARG A 368 -7.03 -1.53 -28.11
C ARG A 368 -6.41 -0.74 -29.27
N LEU A 369 -5.89 0.46 -28.99
CA LEU A 369 -5.19 1.29 -29.97
C LEU A 369 -3.81 0.75 -30.32
N TYR A 370 -3.12 0.16 -29.33
CA TYR A 370 -1.75 -0.34 -29.44
C TYR A 370 -1.64 -1.78 -28.92
N PRO A 371 -2.17 -2.78 -29.64
CA PRO A 371 -2.23 -4.16 -29.16
C PRO A 371 -0.85 -4.81 -28.97
N SER A 372 0.19 -4.38 -29.69
CA SER A 372 1.57 -4.84 -29.51
C SER A 372 2.29 -4.15 -28.35
N GLY A 373 1.70 -3.10 -27.76
CA GLY A 373 2.39 -2.25 -26.79
C GLY A 373 3.46 -1.34 -27.41
N GLU A 374 3.52 -1.25 -28.74
CA GLU A 374 4.40 -0.34 -29.48
C GLU A 374 3.65 0.91 -29.93
N ILE A 375 4.28 2.07 -29.74
CA ILE A 375 3.80 3.38 -30.15
C ILE A 375 4.92 4.05 -30.94
N ASP A 376 4.64 4.40 -32.18
CA ASP A 376 5.50 5.29 -32.97
C ASP A 376 5.45 6.71 -32.38
N PRO A 377 6.55 7.24 -31.82
CA PRO A 377 6.58 8.57 -31.23
C PRO A 377 6.56 9.69 -32.28
N VAL A 378 6.96 9.40 -33.52
CA VAL A 378 7.02 10.36 -34.63
C VAL A 378 5.64 10.53 -35.26
N LYS A 379 4.86 9.44 -35.35
CA LYS A 379 3.50 9.41 -35.92
C LYS A 379 2.49 8.85 -34.91
N PRO A 380 2.20 9.58 -33.81
CA PRO A 380 1.25 9.10 -32.80
C PRO A 380 -0.17 9.00 -33.39
N ARG A 381 -0.82 7.84 -33.22
CA ARG A 381 -2.23 7.64 -33.63
C ARG A 381 -3.18 8.59 -32.91
N VAL A 382 -2.90 8.88 -31.65
CA VAL A 382 -3.71 9.73 -30.77
C VAL A 382 -2.81 10.60 -29.89
N VAL A 383 -3.31 11.77 -29.52
CA VAL A 383 -2.77 12.60 -28.44
C VAL A 383 -3.87 12.80 -27.41
N PHE A 384 -3.57 12.51 -26.14
CA PHE A 384 -4.52 12.72 -25.06
C PHE A 384 -4.29 14.09 -24.41
N SER A 385 -5.38 14.72 -23.99
CA SER A 385 -5.36 15.84 -23.06
C SER A 385 -6.59 15.78 -22.17
N SER A 386 -6.52 16.40 -20.99
CA SER A 386 -7.66 16.38 -20.07
C SER A 386 -7.72 17.64 -19.21
N GLU A 387 -8.95 18.01 -18.85
CA GLU A 387 -9.24 19.18 -18.03
C GLU A 387 -10.41 18.93 -17.07
N TRP A 388 -10.43 19.70 -15.98
CA TRP A 388 -11.59 19.80 -15.11
C TRP A 388 -12.68 20.63 -15.76
N ALA A 389 -13.93 20.22 -15.61
CA ALA A 389 -15.10 20.93 -16.12
C ALA A 389 -16.21 21.02 -15.08
N TRP A 390 -16.91 22.16 -15.06
CA TRP A 390 -18.00 22.48 -14.11
C TRP A 390 -19.38 22.57 -14.77
N ASN A 391 -19.43 22.42 -16.08
CA ASN A 391 -20.60 22.63 -16.93
C ASN A 391 -21.05 21.34 -17.65
N LEU A 392 -20.81 20.18 -17.05
CA LEU A 392 -21.17 18.87 -17.61
C LEU A 392 -22.63 18.47 -17.34
N GLY A 393 -23.07 17.43 -18.06
CA GLY A 393 -24.42 16.85 -17.97
C GLY A 393 -25.49 17.68 -18.70
N LYS A 394 -26.70 17.12 -18.82
CA LYS A 394 -27.81 17.73 -19.61
C LYS A 394 -28.14 19.16 -19.22
N LYS A 395 -28.04 19.50 -17.93
CA LYS A 395 -28.34 20.84 -17.39
C LYS A 395 -27.11 21.76 -17.27
N LYS A 396 -25.92 21.33 -17.70
CA LYS A 396 -24.64 22.06 -17.55
C LYS A 396 -24.35 22.54 -16.12
N LYS A 397 -24.67 21.72 -15.12
CA LYS A 397 -24.52 22.03 -13.68
C LYS A 397 -23.77 20.93 -12.92
N LYS A 398 -22.97 20.12 -13.62
CA LYS A 398 -22.26 19.00 -13.03
C LYS A 398 -20.77 19.15 -13.26
N GLU A 399 -20.02 18.79 -12.24
CA GLU A 399 -18.58 18.80 -12.26
C GLU A 399 -18.00 17.44 -12.66
N GLY A 400 -16.79 17.48 -13.19
CA GLY A 400 -16.03 16.29 -13.51
C GLY A 400 -14.86 16.60 -14.43
N LEU A 401 -14.54 15.65 -15.31
CA LEU A 401 -13.42 15.78 -16.23
C LEU A 401 -13.85 15.59 -17.68
N VAL A 402 -13.13 16.26 -18.58
CA VAL A 402 -13.16 16.05 -20.01
C VAL A 402 -11.84 15.41 -20.42
N LEU A 403 -11.91 14.27 -21.11
CA LEU A 403 -10.77 13.65 -21.79
C LEU A 403 -10.92 13.92 -23.28
N THR A 404 -9.96 14.61 -23.88
CA THR A 404 -9.91 14.87 -25.31
C THR A 404 -8.90 13.94 -25.95
N ILE A 405 -9.34 13.22 -26.97
CA ILE A 405 -8.54 12.33 -27.79
C ILE A 405 -8.40 12.99 -29.16
N SER A 406 -7.28 13.63 -29.39
CA SER A 406 -6.96 14.26 -30.66
C SER A 406 -6.38 13.23 -31.61
N ILE A 407 -6.87 13.21 -32.85
CA ILE A 407 -6.33 12.41 -33.96
C ILE A 407 -5.87 13.33 -35.08
N GLN A 408 -4.86 12.88 -35.83
CA GLN A 408 -4.40 13.60 -37.01
C GLN A 408 -5.52 13.64 -38.05
N LYS A 409 -5.89 14.85 -38.50
CA LYS A 409 -6.80 14.99 -39.63
C LYS A 409 -6.12 14.51 -40.90
N LYS A 410 -6.62 13.43 -41.50
CA LYS A 410 -6.14 12.88 -42.78
C LYS A 410 -7.20 13.10 -43.86
N LYS A 411 -6.75 13.37 -45.09
CA LYS A 411 -7.66 13.46 -46.26
C LYS A 411 -8.24 12.10 -46.62
N ASP A 412 -7.47 11.05 -46.36
CA ASP A 412 -7.83 9.65 -46.55
C ASP A 412 -7.53 8.89 -45.25
N ASP A 413 -8.58 8.41 -44.58
CA ASP A 413 -8.51 7.64 -43.33
C ASP A 413 -9.25 6.29 -43.53
N PRO A 414 -8.63 5.33 -44.24
CA PRO A 414 -9.25 4.04 -44.52
C PRO A 414 -9.53 3.20 -43.26
N ALA A 415 -8.93 3.57 -42.11
CA ALA A 415 -9.19 2.94 -40.83
C ALA A 415 -10.41 3.51 -40.09
N GLU A 416 -10.98 4.61 -40.59
CA GLU A 416 -12.05 5.39 -39.94
C GLU A 416 -11.80 5.57 -38.44
N LEU A 417 -10.58 5.98 -38.08
CA LEU A 417 -10.09 5.94 -36.71
C LEU A 417 -10.98 6.77 -35.77
N LYS A 418 -11.48 7.91 -36.25
CA LYS A 418 -12.42 8.74 -35.51
C LYS A 418 -13.67 7.96 -35.12
N HIS A 419 -14.29 7.32 -36.10
CA HIS A 419 -15.53 6.57 -35.93
C HIS A 419 -15.29 5.38 -34.98
N ALA A 420 -14.22 4.63 -35.21
CA ALA A 420 -13.83 3.52 -34.36
C ALA A 420 -13.58 3.95 -32.89
N LEU A 421 -12.97 5.12 -32.67
CA LEU A 421 -12.80 5.70 -31.34
C LEU A 421 -14.15 6.09 -30.73
N GLU A 422 -15.00 6.82 -31.45
CA GLU A 422 -16.32 7.27 -30.99
C GLU A 422 -17.21 6.09 -30.53
N GLU A 423 -17.12 4.93 -31.20
CA GLU A 423 -17.81 3.72 -30.76
C GLU A 423 -17.28 3.15 -29.43
N ASN A 424 -15.98 3.31 -29.16
CA ASN A 424 -15.30 2.70 -28.01
C ASN A 424 -15.13 3.63 -26.79
N VAL A 425 -15.14 4.96 -26.94
CA VAL A 425 -14.98 5.92 -25.82
C VAL A 425 -16.08 5.82 -24.76
N ASN A 426 -17.23 5.26 -25.13
CA ASN A 426 -18.34 4.99 -24.22
C ASN A 426 -17.95 4.16 -22.99
N VAL A 427 -16.92 3.31 -23.09
CA VAL A 427 -16.42 2.53 -21.95
C VAL A 427 -15.87 3.43 -20.83
N ILE A 428 -15.24 4.55 -21.18
CA ILE A 428 -14.69 5.54 -20.25
C ILE A 428 -15.82 6.45 -19.76
N GLN A 429 -16.67 6.96 -20.65
CA GLN A 429 -17.79 7.86 -20.28
C GLN A 429 -18.78 7.20 -19.30
N ARG A 430 -18.97 5.88 -19.37
CA ARG A 430 -19.84 5.14 -18.45
C ARG A 430 -19.40 5.28 -17.00
N VAL A 431 -18.10 5.39 -16.72
CA VAL A 431 -17.55 5.58 -15.37
C VAL A 431 -18.12 6.85 -14.70
N GLY A 432 -18.48 7.87 -15.50
CA GLY A 432 -19.09 9.11 -15.02
C GLY A 432 -20.61 9.06 -14.75
N LYS A 433 -21.27 7.90 -14.91
CA LYS A 433 -22.71 7.76 -14.59
C LYS A 433 -22.88 7.48 -13.09
N LYS A 434 -23.94 8.04 -12.49
CA LYS A 434 -24.20 7.93 -11.04
C LYS A 434 -24.22 6.49 -10.50
N LYS A 435 -24.70 5.53 -11.30
CA LYS A 435 -24.71 4.11 -10.92
C LYS A 435 -23.32 3.46 -10.77
N HIS A 436 -22.26 4.15 -11.20
CA HIS A 436 -20.87 3.74 -11.06
C HIS A 436 -20.10 4.60 -10.05
N TRP A 437 -20.78 5.49 -9.32
CA TRP A 437 -20.19 6.21 -8.19
C TRP A 437 -20.05 5.25 -7.00
N ILE A 438 -19.07 5.50 -6.15
CA ILE A 438 -18.62 4.57 -5.10
C ILE A 438 -19.17 5.00 -3.74
N GLY A 439 -19.83 4.09 -3.03
CA GLY A 439 -20.48 4.36 -1.75
C GLY A 439 -22.01 4.33 -1.83
N LYS A 440 -22.67 4.10 -0.69
CA LYS A 440 -24.14 4.01 -0.59
C LYS A 440 -24.78 5.32 -0.16
N ASP A 441 -24.36 5.88 0.97
CA ASP A 441 -25.01 7.02 1.60
C ASP A 441 -24.51 8.37 1.05
N ASP A 442 -23.19 8.49 0.85
CA ASP A 442 -22.55 9.63 0.19
C ASP A 442 -21.65 9.13 -0.96
N PRO A 443 -22.22 8.90 -2.16
CA PRO A 443 -21.50 8.28 -3.25
C PRO A 443 -20.47 9.23 -3.86
N TRP A 444 -19.21 8.81 -3.84
CA TRP A 444 -18.11 9.53 -4.48
C TRP A 444 -18.05 9.23 -5.98
N GLY A 445 -18.03 10.27 -6.79
CA GLY A 445 -17.81 10.15 -8.22
C GLY A 445 -18.05 11.46 -8.93
N MET A 446 -17.71 11.51 -10.20
CA MET A 446 -17.83 12.72 -11.00
C MET A 446 -18.33 12.42 -12.42
N LYS A 447 -18.62 13.46 -13.20
CA LYS A 447 -18.92 13.29 -14.63
C LYS A 447 -17.64 13.06 -15.43
N VAL A 448 -17.79 12.29 -16.50
CA VAL A 448 -16.73 12.05 -17.47
C VAL A 448 -17.32 12.31 -18.84
N LYS A 449 -16.73 13.26 -19.56
CA LYS A 449 -16.96 13.47 -20.99
C LYS A 449 -15.71 13.01 -21.72
N VAL A 450 -15.88 12.33 -22.84
CA VAL A 450 -14.77 12.02 -23.74
C VAL A 450 -15.11 12.65 -25.08
N GLU A 451 -14.15 13.36 -25.67
CA GLU A 451 -14.26 14.01 -26.96
C GLU A 451 -13.22 13.42 -27.90
N VAL A 452 -13.62 13.10 -29.13
CA VAL A 452 -12.70 12.70 -30.20
C VAL A 452 -12.68 13.84 -31.20
N VAL A 453 -11.52 14.44 -31.38
CA VAL A 453 -11.36 15.65 -32.22
C VAL A 453 -10.29 15.43 -33.28
N GLU A 454 -10.51 16.01 -34.45
CA GLU A 454 -9.53 16.03 -35.53
C GLU A 454 -8.72 17.33 -35.47
N GLU A 455 -7.41 17.21 -35.39
CA GLU A 455 -6.49 18.34 -35.27
C GLU A 455 -5.32 18.19 -36.24
N GLY A 456 -4.58 19.28 -36.47
CA GLY A 456 -3.28 19.25 -37.14
C GLY A 456 -2.20 18.89 -36.12
N ILE A 457 -1.88 17.61 -36.02
CA ILE A 457 -0.80 17.07 -35.21
C ILE A 457 0.47 17.07 -36.07
N LEU A 458 1.49 17.79 -35.62
CA LEU A 458 2.78 17.79 -36.33
C LEU A 458 3.42 16.41 -36.19
N GLU A 459 3.45 15.66 -37.28
CA GLU A 459 4.33 14.48 -37.41
C GLU A 459 5.76 14.99 -37.56
N ALA A 460 6.72 14.47 -36.78
CA ALA A 460 8.12 14.83 -37.02
C ALA A 460 8.53 14.27 -38.39
N THR A 461 9.21 15.08 -39.21
CA THR A 461 9.74 14.63 -40.49
C THR A 461 10.86 13.61 -40.23
N GLU A 462 10.83 12.49 -40.97
CA GLU A 462 11.86 11.42 -40.93
C GLU A 462 13.28 11.94 -41.14
#